data_AF-A0A087UYR4-F1
#
_entry.id   AF-A0A087UYR4-F1
#
_cell.length_a   1.000
_cell.length_b   1.000
_cell.length_c   1.000
_cell.angle_alpha   90.00
_cell.angle_beta   90.00
_cell.angle_gamma   90.00
#
_symmetry.space_group_name_H-M   'P 1'
#
loop_
_entity.id
_entity.type
_entity.pdbx_description
1 polymer ?
#
loop_
_entity_poly.entity_id
_entity_poly.type
_entity_poly.pdbx_seq_one_letter_code
_entity_poly.pdbx_strand_id
1 'polypeptide(L)'
;MSQSADGTCDGLVSPWEGSKTMRLTKSKYPTSGCQFPSWVTSNHKWYTLDGNTTYTFGYKNNSFRMSHSSQKEMDTTFICIEHIASTANSSTLVTYSTSGCNNGYICMKFFRRHKHIIEIQQGELARSAQESCYSIFSDTGNQEFVTLVARSVTTSGCPQLVETNEIRVQVVKGVSSSFKPELCRDHSVKIAGCRSHDSLDFLISCASYTDVKSFHCHGSWEENGRNYLVTGLRNTGNKYCFVYWSKDKTAHLAGVHDTCKRNSETAITENIVFNISSSGMCDALISAGTLHLSSFFSFSLSLLAAIITCLPIR
;
A
#
# COMPACT_ATOMS: atom_id res chain seq x y z
N MET A 1 -22.82 -33.69 -26.70
CA MET A 1 -24.15 -33.48 -26.11
C MET A 1 -25.18 -33.65 -27.22
N SER A 2 -26.36 -34.18 -26.94
CA SER A 2 -27.38 -34.48 -27.93
C SER A 2 -28.73 -33.86 -27.53
N GLN A 3 -29.57 -33.53 -28.52
CA GLN A 3 -30.92 -33.01 -28.32
C GLN A 3 -31.96 -34.05 -28.77
N SER A 4 -32.92 -34.37 -27.91
CA SER A 4 -34.08 -35.21 -28.26
C SER A 4 -35.08 -34.43 -29.10
N ALA A 5 -35.80 -35.13 -29.98
CA ALA A 5 -36.84 -34.51 -30.81
C ALA A 5 -38.17 -34.35 -30.07
N ASP A 6 -38.42 -35.18 -29.06
CA ASP A 6 -39.57 -35.20 -28.18
C ASP A 6 -39.16 -35.13 -26.69
N GLY A 7 -40.07 -34.66 -25.84
CA GLY A 7 -39.84 -34.46 -24.40
C GLY A 7 -40.09 -35.71 -23.54
N THR A 8 -40.10 -36.90 -24.14
CA THR A 8 -40.51 -38.15 -23.50
C THR A 8 -39.43 -38.75 -22.59
N CYS A 9 -38.20 -38.22 -22.61
CA CYS A 9 -37.05 -38.69 -21.82
C CYS A 9 -36.66 -40.16 -22.01
N ASP A 10 -37.38 -40.92 -22.83
CA ASP A 10 -37.08 -42.27 -23.27
C ASP A 10 -36.30 -42.21 -24.59
N GLY A 11 -34.97 -42.35 -24.57
CA GLY A 11 -34.26 -42.69 -25.81
C GLY A 11 -32.92 -42.02 -26.11
N LEU A 12 -32.20 -41.47 -25.14
CA LEU A 12 -30.80 -41.10 -25.36
C LEU A 12 -29.91 -41.84 -24.37
N VAL A 13 -29.37 -42.99 -24.80
CA VAL A 13 -28.41 -43.77 -24.02
C VAL A 13 -26.98 -43.26 -24.24
N SER A 14 -26.75 -42.51 -25.33
CA SER A 14 -25.47 -41.85 -25.59
C SER A 14 -25.58 -40.43 -26.16
N PRO A 15 -24.53 -39.59 -25.99
CA PRO A 15 -24.46 -38.24 -26.56
C PRO A 15 -24.43 -38.18 -28.10
N TRP A 16 -24.47 -39.34 -28.77
CA TRP A 16 -24.36 -39.51 -30.22
C TRP A 16 -25.68 -39.93 -30.88
N GLU A 17 -26.68 -40.32 -30.09
CA GLU A 17 -27.95 -40.89 -30.57
C GLU A 17 -29.07 -39.87 -30.80
N GLY A 18 -28.87 -38.60 -30.43
CA GLY A 18 -29.91 -37.59 -30.61
C GLY A 18 -29.98 -37.00 -32.01
N SER A 19 -31.18 -36.53 -32.35
CA SER A 19 -31.51 -35.89 -33.64
C SER A 19 -30.52 -34.79 -34.05
N LYS A 20 -29.98 -34.06 -33.07
CA LYS A 20 -28.83 -33.17 -33.23
C LYS A 20 -27.75 -33.56 -32.23
N THR A 21 -26.55 -33.77 -32.73
CA THR A 21 -25.35 -33.94 -31.92
C THR A 21 -24.53 -32.65 -31.97
N MET A 22 -24.30 -32.06 -30.80
CA MET A 22 -23.43 -30.89 -30.66
C MET A 22 -22.04 -31.35 -30.24
N ARG A 23 -21.05 -30.99 -31.06
CA ARG A 23 -19.64 -31.24 -30.79
C ARG A 23 -19.05 -30.06 -30.03
N LEU A 24 -18.96 -30.21 -28.72
CA LEU A 24 -18.20 -29.26 -27.91
C LEU A 24 -16.72 -29.41 -28.25
N THR A 25 -16.08 -28.31 -28.62
CA THR A 25 -14.64 -28.25 -28.77
C THR A 25 -14.09 -27.35 -27.69
N LYS A 26 -12.97 -27.75 -27.08
CA LYS A 26 -12.27 -26.87 -26.14
C LYS A 26 -11.83 -25.64 -26.91
N SER A 27 -12.25 -24.45 -26.47
CA SER A 27 -11.74 -23.22 -27.04
C SER A 27 -10.22 -23.20 -26.88
N LYS A 28 -9.51 -22.78 -27.92
CA LYS A 28 -8.07 -22.54 -27.78
C LYS A 28 -7.94 -21.42 -26.75
N TYR A 29 -7.09 -21.63 -25.74
CA TYR A 29 -6.69 -20.55 -24.85
C TYR A 29 -6.21 -19.37 -25.71
N PRO A 30 -6.69 -18.15 -25.45
CA PRO A 30 -6.31 -17.02 -26.26
C PRO A 30 -4.80 -16.80 -26.15
N THR A 31 -4.18 -16.61 -27.31
CA THR A 31 -2.78 -16.24 -27.41
C THR A 31 -2.62 -14.76 -27.07
N SER A 32 -1.47 -14.38 -26.51
CA SER A 32 -1.20 -12.98 -26.24
C SER A 32 -1.19 -12.16 -27.53
N GLY A 33 -1.98 -11.09 -27.60
CA GLY A 33 -1.97 -10.13 -28.71
C GLY A 33 -1.14 -8.87 -28.42
N CYS A 34 -0.66 -8.71 -27.18
CA CYS A 34 0.12 -7.53 -26.78
C CYS A 34 1.12 -7.82 -25.65
N GLN A 35 1.88 -6.78 -25.30
CA GLN A 35 2.72 -6.72 -24.11
C GLN A 35 2.19 -5.65 -23.15
N PHE A 36 2.39 -5.88 -21.85
CA PHE A 36 2.15 -4.89 -20.81
C PHE A 36 3.13 -3.71 -20.95
N PRO A 37 2.74 -2.51 -20.48
CA PRO A 37 3.60 -1.34 -20.58
C PRO A 37 4.96 -1.54 -19.90
N SER A 38 6.02 -1.05 -20.54
CA SER A 38 7.39 -1.24 -20.07
C SER A 38 7.65 -0.68 -18.67
N TRP A 39 6.93 0.37 -18.26
CA TRP A 39 7.02 0.95 -16.91
C TRP A 39 6.33 0.12 -15.84
N VAL A 40 5.41 -0.78 -16.21
CA VAL A 40 4.86 -1.80 -15.29
C VAL A 40 5.86 -2.93 -15.17
N THR A 41 6.37 -3.43 -16.30
CA THR A 41 7.24 -4.61 -16.35
C THR A 41 8.70 -4.33 -16.00
N SER A 42 9.10 -3.05 -15.86
CA SER A 42 10.43 -2.68 -15.36
C SER A 42 10.71 -3.27 -13.99
N ASN A 43 9.65 -3.47 -13.18
CA ASN A 43 9.70 -4.31 -12.00
C ASN A 43 8.89 -5.58 -12.31
N HIS A 44 9.54 -6.75 -12.28
CA HIS A 44 8.85 -8.02 -12.53
C HIS A 44 7.97 -8.48 -11.37
N LYS A 45 8.09 -7.88 -10.19
CA LYS A 45 7.32 -8.23 -9.00
C LYS A 45 6.76 -6.99 -8.32
N TRP A 46 5.47 -7.03 -8.06
CA TRP A 46 4.73 -6.01 -7.34
C TRP A 46 3.93 -6.65 -6.19
N TYR A 47 3.70 -5.88 -5.14
CA TYR A 47 3.06 -6.34 -3.90
C TYR A 47 1.94 -5.37 -3.52
N THR A 48 0.82 -5.88 -3.02
CA THR A 48 -0.18 -5.06 -2.34
C THR A 48 0.38 -4.47 -1.05
N LEU A 49 -0.23 -3.40 -0.53
CA LEU A 49 0.27 -2.74 0.70
C LEU A 49 0.13 -3.63 1.95
N ASP A 50 -0.92 -4.44 1.99
CA ASP A 50 -1.15 -5.45 3.04
C ASP A 50 -0.22 -6.68 2.90
N GLY A 51 0.49 -6.80 1.78
CA GLY A 51 1.41 -7.91 1.49
C GLY A 51 0.73 -9.25 1.19
N ASN A 52 -0.61 -9.29 1.10
CA ASN A 52 -1.34 -10.53 0.88
C ASN A 52 -1.31 -11.01 -0.56
N THR A 53 -1.13 -10.11 -1.53
CA THR A 53 -1.14 -10.46 -2.95
C THR A 53 0.13 -10.01 -3.65
N THR A 54 0.71 -10.91 -4.43
CA THR A 54 1.90 -10.67 -5.25
C THR A 54 1.56 -10.78 -6.74
N TYR A 55 1.97 -9.79 -7.51
CA TYR A 55 1.83 -9.74 -8.96
C TYR A 55 3.20 -9.97 -9.61
N THR A 56 3.36 -11.07 -10.32
CA THR A 56 4.62 -11.46 -10.96
C THR A 56 4.48 -11.46 -12.48
N PHE A 57 5.15 -10.53 -13.16
CA PHE A 57 5.17 -10.38 -14.61
C PHE A 57 6.21 -11.32 -15.22
N GLY A 58 5.81 -12.06 -16.26
CA GLY A 58 6.71 -12.95 -16.99
C GLY A 58 7.74 -12.20 -17.84
N TYR A 59 8.86 -12.85 -18.17
CA TYR A 59 9.96 -12.25 -18.95
C TYR A 59 9.56 -11.78 -20.35
N LYS A 60 8.53 -12.39 -20.95
CA LYS A 60 7.99 -11.98 -22.26
C LYS A 60 7.09 -10.74 -22.18
N ASN A 61 6.85 -10.21 -20.98
CA ASN A 61 6.03 -9.04 -20.69
C ASN A 61 4.60 -9.13 -21.24
N ASN A 62 4.12 -10.32 -21.58
CA ASN A 62 2.80 -10.55 -22.18
C ASN A 62 1.81 -11.24 -21.22
N SER A 63 2.29 -11.68 -20.06
CA SER A 63 1.48 -12.29 -19.01
C SER A 63 1.98 -11.92 -17.62
N PHE A 64 1.09 -11.96 -16.64
CA PHE A 64 1.45 -11.91 -15.23
C PHE A 64 0.62 -12.91 -14.42
N ARG A 65 1.15 -13.28 -13.25
CA ARG A 65 0.49 -14.13 -12.27
C ARG A 65 0.19 -13.33 -11.01
N MET A 66 -1.04 -13.41 -10.54
CA MET A 66 -1.48 -12.91 -9.26
C MET A 66 -1.55 -14.08 -8.29
N SER A 67 -0.76 -14.03 -7.23
CA SER A 67 -0.63 -15.07 -6.21
C SER A 67 -0.99 -14.52 -4.85
N HIS A 68 -1.69 -15.33 -4.05
CA HIS A 68 -2.14 -14.97 -2.71
C HIS A 68 -1.25 -15.62 -1.65
N SER A 69 -1.08 -14.95 -0.51
CA SER A 69 -0.33 -15.47 0.65
C SER A 69 -1.04 -16.69 1.25
N SER A 70 -2.37 -16.72 1.18
CA SER A 70 -3.22 -17.83 1.61
C SER A 70 -3.19 -18.96 0.58
N GLN A 71 -2.76 -20.15 1.00
CA GLN A 71 -2.74 -21.35 0.15
C GLN A 71 -4.14 -21.84 -0.29
N LYS A 72 -5.21 -21.28 0.28
CA LYS A 72 -6.60 -21.63 -0.08
C LYS A 72 -7.06 -20.94 -1.37
N GLU A 73 -6.44 -19.82 -1.73
CA GLU A 73 -6.82 -19.05 -2.92
C GLU A 73 -5.97 -19.48 -4.12
N MET A 74 -6.63 -19.70 -5.26
CA MET A 74 -5.95 -20.14 -6.47
C MET A 74 -5.25 -18.97 -7.14
N ASP A 75 -4.02 -19.22 -7.60
CA ASP A 75 -3.29 -18.30 -8.46
C ASP A 75 -4.11 -17.96 -9.70
N THR A 76 -4.17 -16.67 -10.02
CA THR A 76 -4.83 -16.18 -11.23
C THR A 76 -3.78 -15.75 -12.25
N THR A 77 -3.88 -16.25 -13.48
CA THR A 77 -2.99 -15.87 -14.58
C THR A 77 -3.71 -14.94 -15.53
N PHE A 78 -3.03 -13.86 -15.92
CA PHE A 78 -3.52 -12.86 -16.85
C PHE A 78 -2.63 -12.82 -18.09
N ILE A 79 -3.24 -12.78 -19.28
CA ILE A 79 -2.56 -12.68 -20.57
C ILE A 79 -3.05 -11.43 -21.29
N CYS A 80 -2.14 -10.63 -21.83
CA CYS A 80 -2.47 -9.41 -22.58
C CYS A 80 -3.10 -9.76 -23.93
N ILE A 81 -4.32 -9.28 -24.19
CA ILE A 81 -5.06 -9.54 -25.43
C ILE A 81 -4.95 -8.35 -26.39
N GLU A 82 -5.35 -7.15 -25.95
CA GLU A 82 -5.28 -5.93 -26.77
C GLU A 82 -5.11 -4.66 -25.93
N HIS A 83 -4.53 -3.63 -26.54
CA HIS A 83 -4.46 -2.28 -25.97
C HIS A 83 -5.69 -1.49 -26.37
N ILE A 84 -6.36 -0.88 -25.39
CA ILE A 84 -7.55 -0.05 -25.64
C ILE A 84 -7.20 1.42 -25.69
N ALA A 85 -6.48 1.90 -24.68
CA ALA A 85 -6.10 3.30 -24.58
C ALA A 85 -4.80 3.46 -23.77
N SER A 86 -3.97 4.42 -24.15
CA SER A 86 -2.74 4.72 -23.43
C SER A 86 -2.51 6.22 -23.36
N THR A 87 -2.11 6.69 -22.18
CA THR A 87 -1.70 8.07 -21.90
C THR A 87 -0.31 8.04 -21.27
N ALA A 88 0.28 9.21 -21.00
CA ALA A 88 1.59 9.27 -20.35
C ALA A 88 1.63 8.56 -18.98
N ASN A 89 0.51 8.58 -18.24
CA ASN A 89 0.43 8.08 -16.87
C ASN A 89 -0.56 6.91 -16.69
N SER A 90 -1.25 6.46 -17.74
CA SER A 90 -2.18 5.34 -17.62
C SER A 90 -2.25 4.48 -18.87
N SER A 91 -2.49 3.18 -18.72
CA SER A 91 -2.70 2.25 -19.83
C SER A 91 -3.90 1.36 -19.54
N THR A 92 -4.84 1.28 -20.48
CA THR A 92 -6.03 0.42 -20.42
C THR A 92 -5.88 -0.71 -21.42
N LEU A 93 -6.02 -1.95 -20.95
CA LEU A 93 -5.84 -3.15 -21.75
C LEU A 93 -6.97 -4.14 -21.48
N VAL A 94 -7.26 -5.00 -22.46
CA VAL A 94 -8.03 -6.22 -22.22
C VAL A 94 -7.06 -7.34 -21.91
N THR A 95 -7.34 -8.05 -20.82
CA THR A 95 -6.59 -9.23 -20.41
C THR A 95 -7.48 -10.45 -20.36
N TYR A 96 -6.94 -11.62 -20.65
CA TYR A 96 -7.62 -12.88 -20.39
C TYR A 96 -7.17 -13.44 -19.05
N SER A 97 -8.10 -13.58 -18.13
CA SER A 97 -7.89 -14.08 -16.77
C SER A 97 -8.22 -15.57 -16.71
N THR A 98 -7.45 -16.34 -15.96
CA THR A 98 -7.68 -17.77 -15.68
C THR A 98 -7.35 -18.06 -14.22
N SER A 99 -8.36 -18.49 -13.47
CA SER A 99 -8.25 -18.92 -12.07
C SER A 99 -9.07 -20.20 -11.86
N GLY A 100 -8.38 -21.34 -11.68
CA GLY A 100 -9.04 -22.64 -11.62
C GLY A 100 -9.91 -22.92 -12.85
N CYS A 101 -11.20 -23.16 -12.63
CA CYS A 101 -12.19 -23.37 -13.71
C CYS A 101 -12.76 -22.06 -14.28
N ASN A 102 -12.54 -20.93 -13.61
CA ASN A 102 -13.07 -19.64 -14.02
C ASN A 102 -12.09 -18.97 -14.98
N ASN A 103 -12.58 -18.56 -16.14
CA ASN A 103 -11.79 -17.84 -17.13
C ASN A 103 -12.68 -16.89 -17.93
N GLY A 104 -12.06 -15.86 -18.50
CA GLY A 104 -12.77 -14.82 -19.23
C GLY A 104 -11.90 -13.58 -19.45
N TYR A 105 -12.50 -12.55 -20.03
CA TYR A 105 -11.81 -11.30 -20.35
C TYR A 105 -12.08 -10.26 -19.27
N ILE A 106 -11.03 -9.58 -18.81
CA ILE A 106 -11.11 -8.52 -17.82
C ILE A 106 -10.44 -7.29 -18.41
N CYS A 107 -11.15 -6.17 -18.38
CA CYS A 107 -10.55 -4.88 -18.66
C CYS A 107 -9.70 -4.45 -17.46
N MET A 108 -8.46 -4.06 -17.72
CA MET A 108 -7.53 -3.60 -16.69
C MET A 108 -7.01 -2.22 -17.05
N LYS A 109 -7.00 -1.33 -16.07
CA LYS A 109 -6.39 -0.01 -16.21
C LYS A 109 -5.26 0.14 -15.20
N PHE A 110 -4.07 0.41 -15.71
CA PHE A 110 -2.87 0.64 -14.92
C PHE A 110 -2.61 2.15 -14.86
N PHE A 111 -2.23 2.64 -13.68
CA PHE A 111 -1.84 4.02 -13.44
C PHE A 111 -0.40 4.06 -12.94
N ARG A 112 0.42 4.87 -13.59
CA ARG A 112 1.79 5.16 -13.20
C ARG A 112 1.78 6.28 -12.17
N ARG A 113 1.97 5.94 -10.90
CA ARG A 113 1.98 6.91 -9.80
C ARG A 113 3.38 7.38 -9.45
N HIS A 114 4.29 6.43 -9.35
CA HIS A 114 5.71 6.68 -9.09
C HIS A 114 6.55 5.57 -9.77
N LYS A 115 7.87 5.71 -9.82
CA LYS A 115 8.76 4.68 -10.40
C LYS A 115 8.59 3.29 -9.75
N HIS A 116 8.18 3.28 -8.48
CA HIS A 116 8.02 2.08 -7.65
C HIS A 116 6.60 1.92 -7.10
N ILE A 117 5.64 2.70 -7.62
CA ILE A 117 4.23 2.65 -7.19
C ILE A 117 3.36 2.73 -8.43
N ILE A 118 2.48 1.74 -8.58
CA ILE A 118 1.44 1.73 -9.59
C ILE A 118 0.10 1.48 -8.92
N GLU A 119 -0.97 1.85 -9.60
CA GLU A 119 -2.30 1.41 -9.21
C GLU A 119 -2.93 0.65 -10.36
N ILE A 120 -3.79 -0.29 -10.01
CA ILE A 120 -4.57 -1.03 -10.97
C ILE A 120 -6.05 -0.93 -10.63
N GLN A 121 -6.87 -0.86 -11.67
CA GLN A 121 -8.31 -1.08 -11.62
C GLN A 121 -8.63 -2.27 -12.52
N GLN A 122 -9.43 -3.20 -12.01
CA GLN A 122 -9.87 -4.40 -12.72
C GLN A 122 -11.38 -4.35 -12.84
N GLY A 123 -11.88 -4.56 -14.05
CA GLY A 123 -13.30 -4.67 -14.35
C GLY A 123 -13.85 -6.06 -13.99
N GLU A 124 -15.12 -6.26 -14.29
CA GLU A 124 -15.79 -7.54 -14.15
C GLU A 124 -15.33 -8.56 -15.21
N LEU A 125 -15.48 -9.85 -14.89
CA LEU A 125 -15.18 -10.94 -15.81
C LEU A 125 -16.25 -11.01 -16.92
N ALA A 126 -15.83 -10.75 -18.16
CA ALA A 126 -16.66 -10.79 -19.36
C ALA A 126 -16.40 -12.04 -20.22
N ARG A 127 -17.34 -12.35 -21.10
CA ARG A 127 -17.25 -13.52 -22.01
C ARG A 127 -16.45 -13.21 -23.28
N SER A 128 -16.31 -11.94 -23.64
CA SER A 128 -15.60 -11.48 -24.84
C SER A 128 -14.72 -10.26 -24.54
N ALA A 129 -13.70 -10.05 -25.36
CA ALA A 129 -12.82 -8.89 -25.25
C ALA A 129 -13.59 -7.57 -25.44
N GLN A 130 -14.49 -7.54 -26.42
CA GLN A 130 -15.27 -6.38 -26.81
C GLN A 130 -16.22 -5.90 -25.69
N GLU A 131 -16.77 -6.83 -24.91
CA GLU A 131 -17.65 -6.52 -23.77
C GLU A 131 -16.87 -6.07 -22.53
N SER A 132 -15.64 -6.57 -22.36
CA SER A 132 -14.89 -6.44 -21.11
C SER A 132 -14.64 -5.02 -20.64
N CYS A 133 -14.44 -4.07 -21.56
CA CYS A 133 -14.17 -2.67 -21.22
C CYS A 133 -15.41 -1.75 -21.25
N TYR A 134 -16.59 -2.24 -21.60
CA TYR A 134 -17.80 -1.40 -21.63
C TYR A 134 -18.16 -0.87 -20.23
N SER A 135 -18.00 -1.69 -19.19
CA SER A 135 -18.34 -1.34 -17.80
C SER A 135 -17.38 -0.32 -17.18
N ILE A 136 -16.06 -0.45 -17.41
CA ILE A 136 -15.05 0.46 -16.85
C ILE A 136 -15.23 1.91 -17.34
N PHE A 137 -15.71 2.11 -18.57
CA PHE A 137 -15.97 3.45 -19.09
C PHE A 137 -17.36 3.98 -18.73
N SER A 138 -18.28 3.11 -18.33
CA SER A 138 -19.65 3.49 -17.98
C SER A 138 -19.81 3.81 -16.49
N ASP A 139 -19.01 3.21 -15.62
CA ASP A 139 -19.11 3.37 -14.17
C ASP A 139 -17.86 4.07 -13.60
N THR A 140 -17.80 5.40 -13.78
CA THR A 140 -16.66 6.24 -13.36
C THR A 140 -16.46 6.35 -11.84
N GLY A 141 -17.33 5.76 -11.01
CA GLY A 141 -17.39 6.04 -9.57
C GLY A 141 -17.03 4.90 -8.60
N ASN A 142 -17.15 3.63 -9.01
CA ASN A 142 -17.19 2.50 -8.05
C ASN A 142 -16.04 1.49 -8.14
N GLN A 143 -15.11 1.60 -9.10
CA GLN A 143 -14.02 0.63 -9.21
C GLN A 143 -12.91 0.92 -8.19
N GLU A 144 -12.68 0.00 -7.25
CA GLU A 144 -11.63 0.13 -6.24
C GLU A 144 -10.24 0.09 -6.88
N PHE A 145 -9.39 1.05 -6.48
CA PHE A 145 -7.98 1.05 -6.85
C PHE A 145 -7.22 0.08 -5.96
N VAL A 146 -6.40 -0.77 -6.54
CA VAL A 146 -5.42 -1.56 -5.81
C VAL A 146 -4.05 -0.92 -5.98
N THR A 147 -3.46 -0.48 -4.88
CA THR A 147 -2.11 0.11 -4.87
C THR A 147 -1.06 -0.98 -4.79
N LEU A 148 -0.14 -0.97 -5.76
CA LEU A 148 0.94 -1.94 -5.83
C LEU A 148 2.30 -1.25 -5.71
N VAL A 149 3.17 -1.84 -4.89
CA VAL A 149 4.53 -1.37 -4.66
C VAL A 149 5.56 -2.36 -5.16
N ALA A 150 6.62 -1.85 -5.78
CA ALA A 150 7.79 -2.65 -6.06
C ALA A 150 8.61 -2.83 -4.78
N ARG A 151 9.43 -3.90 -4.72
CA ARG A 151 10.41 -4.06 -3.66
C ARG A 151 11.49 -2.98 -3.82
N SER A 152 11.38 -1.90 -3.05
CA SER A 152 12.30 -0.75 -3.19
C SER A 152 13.65 -1.05 -2.55
N VAL A 153 14.74 -0.75 -3.29
CA VAL A 153 16.13 -0.71 -2.78
C VAL A 153 16.62 0.74 -2.67
N THR A 154 16.00 1.68 -3.38
CA THR A 154 16.42 3.08 -3.46
C THR A 154 15.38 3.99 -2.81
N THR A 155 15.84 4.81 -1.88
CA THR A 155 15.01 5.77 -1.16
C THR A 155 14.70 6.94 -2.11
N SER A 156 13.45 7.08 -2.54
CA SER A 156 12.98 8.39 -3.00
C SER A 156 12.75 9.20 -1.73
N GLY A 157 13.43 10.34 -1.58
CA GLY A 157 13.34 11.10 -0.35
C GLY A 157 11.90 11.42 0.04
N CYS A 158 11.62 11.50 1.34
CA CYS A 158 10.28 11.79 1.85
C CYS A 158 9.82 13.18 1.38
N PRO A 159 8.63 13.28 0.76
CA PRO A 159 8.10 14.56 0.33
C PRO A 159 7.88 15.46 1.53
N GLN A 160 7.92 16.77 1.29
CA GLN A 160 7.55 17.74 2.28
C GLN A 160 6.02 17.73 2.43
N LEU A 161 5.52 17.30 3.59
CA LEU A 161 4.09 17.09 3.85
C LEU A 161 3.32 18.40 4.09
N VAL A 162 4.01 19.42 4.62
CA VAL A 162 3.52 20.77 4.92
C VAL A 162 4.69 21.73 4.69
N GLU A 163 4.47 23.04 4.53
CA GLU A 163 5.50 24.11 4.34
C GLU A 163 6.63 24.17 5.41
N THR A 164 6.69 23.21 6.32
CA THR A 164 7.55 23.13 7.51
C THR A 164 7.84 21.67 7.90
N ASN A 165 8.90 21.44 8.67
CA ASN A 165 9.39 20.09 9.02
C ASN A 165 8.68 19.42 10.22
N GLU A 166 7.78 20.10 10.93
CA GLU A 166 6.99 19.52 12.02
C GLU A 166 5.50 19.42 11.69
N ILE A 167 4.87 18.37 12.23
CA ILE A 167 3.43 18.12 12.11
C ILE A 167 2.88 17.83 13.51
N ARG A 168 2.11 18.76 14.11
CA ARG A 168 1.40 18.52 15.38
C ARG A 168 -0.02 18.04 15.15
N VAL A 169 -0.36 16.90 15.71
CA VAL A 169 -1.48 16.07 15.25
C VAL A 169 -2.47 15.86 16.41
N GLN A 170 -3.73 16.27 16.23
CA GLN A 170 -4.82 16.04 17.20
C GLN A 170 -5.67 14.83 16.80
N VAL A 171 -5.85 13.90 17.73
CA VAL A 171 -6.54 12.61 17.50
C VAL A 171 -8.05 12.79 17.53
N VAL A 172 -8.72 12.40 16.46
CA VAL A 172 -10.17 12.14 16.45
C VAL A 172 -10.37 10.63 16.64
N LYS A 173 -11.23 10.26 17.58
CA LYS A 173 -11.49 8.89 18.08
C LYS A 173 -11.59 7.85 16.94
N GLY A 174 -10.74 6.79 16.96
CA GLY A 174 -10.88 5.64 16.05
C GLY A 174 -9.60 4.95 15.56
N VAL A 175 -8.53 4.84 16.36
CA VAL A 175 -7.19 4.44 15.85
C VAL A 175 -6.89 2.93 16.02
N SER A 176 -6.32 2.36 14.94
CA SER A 176 -5.87 0.99 14.71
C SER A 176 -4.75 0.46 15.64
N SER A 177 -4.65 -0.88 15.69
CA SER A 177 -3.80 -1.75 16.53
C SER A 177 -2.29 -1.43 16.58
N SER A 178 -1.77 -0.66 15.62
CA SER A 178 -0.33 -0.36 15.55
C SER A 178 0.11 0.79 16.45
N PHE A 179 -0.79 1.72 16.78
CA PHE A 179 -0.49 2.93 17.55
C PHE A 179 -0.86 2.82 19.04
N LYS A 180 -1.48 1.68 19.44
CA LYS A 180 -1.90 1.33 20.80
C LYS A 180 -2.40 2.50 21.67
N PRO A 181 -3.30 3.37 21.16
CA PRO A 181 -3.81 4.53 21.89
C PRO A 181 -4.55 4.15 23.19
N GLU A 182 -5.02 2.90 23.31
CA GLU A 182 -5.65 2.35 24.51
C GLU A 182 -4.74 2.40 25.75
N LEU A 183 -3.43 2.51 25.57
CA LEU A 183 -2.48 2.69 26.67
C LEU A 183 -2.51 4.11 27.26
N CYS A 184 -3.12 5.07 26.58
CA CYS A 184 -3.30 6.44 27.03
C CYS A 184 -4.65 6.60 27.75
N ARG A 185 -4.63 6.44 29.08
CA ARG A 185 -5.82 6.48 29.95
C ARG A 185 -6.60 7.81 29.88
N ASP A 186 -5.89 8.90 29.61
CA ASP A 186 -6.47 10.25 29.66
C ASP A 186 -7.02 10.73 28.31
N HIS A 187 -6.96 9.89 27.27
CA HIS A 187 -7.34 10.20 25.88
C HIS A 187 -6.66 11.42 25.23
N SER A 188 -5.81 12.15 25.97
CA SER A 188 -4.97 13.23 25.46
C SER A 188 -3.66 12.67 24.90
N VAL A 189 -3.69 12.25 23.64
CA VAL A 189 -2.50 11.76 22.92
C VAL A 189 -1.90 12.91 22.11
N LYS A 190 -0.61 13.16 22.31
CA LYS A 190 0.17 14.09 21.49
C LYS A 190 0.89 13.29 20.41
N ILE A 191 0.72 13.68 19.15
CA ILE A 191 1.49 13.11 18.05
C ILE A 191 2.31 14.22 17.39
N ALA A 192 3.61 13.96 17.22
CA ALA A 192 4.53 14.83 16.52
C ALA A 192 5.18 14.06 15.37
N GLY A 193 5.01 14.55 14.14
CA GLY A 193 5.67 14.02 12.95
C GLY A 193 6.95 14.79 12.63
N CYS A 194 8.07 14.07 12.48
CA CYS A 194 9.35 14.58 12.01
C CYS A 194 9.76 13.92 10.71
N ARG A 195 10.22 14.74 9.75
CA ARG A 195 10.69 14.28 8.45
C ARG A 195 12.22 14.35 8.40
N SER A 196 12.84 13.27 7.92
CA SER A 196 14.23 13.27 7.47
C SER A 196 14.29 13.10 5.94
N HIS A 197 15.49 12.88 5.39
CA HIS A 197 15.62 12.67 3.95
C HIS A 197 14.85 11.44 3.46
N ASP A 198 14.90 10.31 4.18
CA ASP A 198 14.30 9.02 3.79
C ASP A 198 13.28 8.47 4.81
N SER A 199 13.17 9.10 5.99
CA SER A 199 12.24 8.69 7.05
C SER A 199 11.17 9.72 7.36
N LEU A 200 10.04 9.19 7.82
CA LEU A 200 8.99 9.93 8.50
C LEU A 200 8.76 9.27 9.86
N ASP A 201 9.01 10.01 10.93
CA ASP A 201 8.95 9.51 12.30
C ASP A 201 7.77 10.16 13.03
N PHE A 202 6.88 9.34 13.59
CA PHE A 202 5.79 9.80 14.43
C PHE A 202 6.06 9.45 15.88
N LEU A 203 6.31 10.46 16.70
CA LEU A 203 6.34 10.35 18.15
C LEU A 203 4.90 10.43 18.67
N ILE A 204 4.47 9.42 19.41
CA ILE A 204 3.19 9.36 20.11
C ILE A 204 3.50 9.45 21.60
N SER A 205 2.90 10.40 22.31
CA SER A 205 3.17 10.61 23.74
C SER A 205 1.92 11.02 24.51
N CYS A 206 1.74 10.42 25.68
CA CYS A 206 0.74 10.78 26.69
C CYS A 206 1.33 10.53 28.10
N ALA A 207 0.57 10.82 29.16
CA ALA A 207 1.07 10.74 30.53
C ALA A 207 1.62 9.35 30.93
N SER A 208 1.04 8.28 30.40
CA SER A 208 1.36 6.89 30.75
C SER A 208 2.18 6.14 29.71
N TYR A 209 2.39 6.71 28.52
CA TYR A 209 2.94 5.96 27.38
C TYR A 209 3.63 6.89 26.39
N THR A 210 4.75 6.44 25.83
CA THR A 210 5.44 7.11 24.72
C THR A 210 5.98 6.06 23.75
N ASP A 211 5.82 6.29 22.46
CA ASP A 211 6.27 5.39 21.39
C ASP A 211 6.70 6.19 20.15
N VAL A 212 7.62 5.63 19.37
CA VAL A 212 8.10 6.23 18.12
C VAL A 212 7.88 5.23 16.99
N LYS A 213 7.11 5.65 15.98
CA LYS A 213 6.92 4.88 14.75
C LYS A 213 7.73 5.49 13.62
N SER A 214 8.75 4.76 13.18
CA SER A 214 9.60 5.17 12.07
C SER A 214 9.17 4.52 10.76
N PHE A 215 8.89 5.34 9.76
CA PHE A 215 8.47 4.92 8.43
C PHE A 215 9.54 5.28 7.41
N HIS A 216 9.73 4.40 6.43
CA HIS A 216 10.58 4.63 5.28
C HIS A 216 9.71 4.98 4.05
N CYS A 217 10.02 6.08 3.36
CA CYS A 217 9.24 6.53 2.21
C CYS A 217 9.54 5.71 0.94
N HIS A 218 8.49 5.22 0.27
CA HIS A 218 8.60 4.47 -0.99
C HIS A 218 8.37 5.33 -2.23
N GLY A 219 7.59 6.40 -2.09
CA GLY A 219 7.27 7.31 -3.17
C GLY A 219 5.98 8.07 -2.90
N SER A 220 5.76 9.13 -3.67
CA SER A 220 4.57 9.96 -3.56
C SER A 220 4.08 10.43 -4.92
N TRP A 221 2.82 10.85 -4.96
CA TRP A 221 2.21 11.52 -6.10
C TRP A 221 1.10 12.44 -5.64
N GLU A 222 0.69 13.35 -6.54
CA GLU A 222 -0.43 14.25 -6.34
C GLU A 222 -1.56 13.89 -7.33
N GLU A 223 -2.80 13.91 -6.86
CA GLU A 223 -3.98 13.71 -7.69
C GLU A 223 -5.13 14.55 -7.12
N ASN A 224 -5.75 15.40 -7.95
CA ASN A 224 -6.93 16.20 -7.59
C ASN A 224 -6.76 17.04 -6.30
N GLY A 225 -5.57 17.64 -6.10
CA GLY A 225 -5.26 18.45 -4.92
C GLY A 225 -5.06 17.65 -3.62
N ARG A 226 -4.99 16.33 -3.71
CA ARG A 226 -4.60 15.44 -2.61
C ARG A 226 -3.23 14.84 -2.90
N ASN A 227 -2.42 14.73 -1.87
CA ASN A 227 -1.12 14.10 -1.96
C ASN A 227 -1.16 12.71 -1.31
N TYR A 228 -0.51 11.76 -1.96
CA TYR A 228 -0.44 10.37 -1.53
C TYR A 228 1.01 10.01 -1.29
N LEU A 229 1.30 9.42 -0.13
CA LEU A 229 2.63 8.99 0.27
C LEU A 229 2.56 7.54 0.72
N VAL A 230 3.25 6.66 0.00
CA VAL A 230 3.39 5.27 0.41
C VAL A 230 4.65 5.11 1.23
N THR A 231 4.52 4.47 2.38
CA THR A 231 5.60 4.25 3.34
C THR A 231 5.64 2.80 3.79
N GLY A 232 6.74 2.39 4.42
CA GLY A 232 6.88 1.11 5.09
C GLY A 232 7.38 1.30 6.52
N LEU A 233 6.72 0.69 7.49
CA LEU A 233 7.14 0.74 8.89
C LEU A 233 8.47 -0.01 9.06
N ARG A 234 9.49 0.62 9.65
CA ARG A 234 10.86 0.06 9.72
C ARG A 234 10.92 -1.29 10.47
N ASN A 235 10.12 -1.47 11.50
CA ASN A 235 10.19 -2.65 12.37
C ASN A 235 9.49 -3.89 11.78
N THR A 236 8.34 -3.70 11.11
CA THR A 236 7.52 -4.81 10.60
C THR A 236 7.57 -4.94 9.08
N GLY A 237 7.98 -3.89 8.37
CA GLY A 237 7.92 -3.81 6.92
C GLY A 237 6.53 -3.47 6.36
N ASN A 238 5.49 -3.46 7.20
CA ASN A 238 4.10 -3.18 6.82
C ASN A 238 4.00 -1.86 6.06
N LYS A 239 3.26 -1.85 4.94
CA LYS A 239 3.15 -0.66 4.10
C LYS A 239 1.93 0.16 4.47
N TYR A 240 2.04 1.47 4.43
CA TYR A 240 0.94 2.38 4.71
C TYR A 240 0.86 3.42 3.61
N CYS A 241 -0.36 3.74 3.19
CA CYS A 241 -0.64 4.89 2.37
C CYS A 241 -1.13 6.04 3.25
N PHE A 242 -0.37 7.13 3.27
CA PHE A 242 -0.77 8.38 3.86
C PHE A 242 -1.34 9.31 2.80
N VAL A 243 -2.55 9.80 3.00
CA VAL A 243 -3.23 10.79 2.17
C VAL A 243 -3.28 12.10 2.94
N TYR A 244 -2.77 13.18 2.35
CA TYR A 244 -2.78 14.49 2.98
C TYR A 244 -3.24 15.58 2.03
N TRP A 245 -3.95 16.56 2.59
CA TRP A 245 -4.50 17.70 1.86
C TRP A 245 -4.65 18.89 2.79
N SER A 246 -4.79 20.08 2.22
CA SER A 246 -5.07 21.31 2.98
C SER A 246 -6.48 21.79 2.66
N LYS A 247 -7.26 22.09 3.70
CA LYS A 247 -8.61 22.67 3.60
C LYS A 247 -8.77 23.74 4.67
N ASP A 248 -9.22 24.93 4.30
CA ASP A 248 -9.47 26.04 5.25
C ASP A 248 -8.26 26.37 6.13
N LYS A 249 -7.04 26.38 5.54
CA LYS A 249 -5.74 26.55 6.23
C LYS A 249 -5.41 25.47 7.27
N THR A 250 -6.18 24.39 7.30
CA THR A 250 -5.95 23.22 8.16
C THR A 250 -5.43 22.09 7.28
N ALA A 251 -4.27 21.53 7.63
CA ALA A 251 -3.78 20.35 6.93
C ALA A 251 -4.35 19.08 7.59
N HIS A 252 -4.79 18.14 6.76
CA HIS A 252 -5.37 16.87 7.16
C HIS A 252 -4.47 15.74 6.69
N LEU A 253 -4.38 14.69 7.49
CA LEU A 253 -3.63 13.47 7.19
C LEU A 253 -4.49 12.25 7.54
N ALA A 254 -4.60 11.31 6.61
CA ALA A 254 -5.24 10.02 6.77
C ALA A 254 -4.27 8.89 6.42
N GLY A 255 -4.14 7.86 7.25
CA GLY A 255 -3.28 6.70 6.99
C GLY A 255 -4.08 5.40 6.89
N VAL A 256 -3.82 4.60 5.86
CA VAL A 256 -4.50 3.31 5.58
C VAL A 256 -3.49 2.21 5.21
N HIS A 257 -3.79 0.95 5.52
CA HIS A 257 -2.88 -0.20 5.31
C HIS A 257 -3.19 -1.02 4.04
N ASP A 258 -4.37 -0.87 3.43
CA ASP A 258 -4.82 -1.70 2.30
C ASP A 258 -4.46 -1.12 0.92
N THR A 259 -4.93 0.09 0.62
CA THR A 259 -4.79 0.78 -0.66
C THR A 259 -5.00 2.28 -0.48
N CYS A 260 -4.43 3.09 -1.37
CA CYS A 260 -4.59 4.54 -1.33
C CYS A 260 -6.02 4.98 -1.71
N LYS A 261 -6.91 5.10 -0.73
CA LYS A 261 -8.32 5.48 -0.95
C LYS A 261 -8.47 6.98 -1.30
N ARG A 262 -9.39 7.29 -2.22
CA ARG A 262 -9.76 8.68 -2.60
C ARG A 262 -10.79 9.28 -1.64
N ASN A 263 -11.79 8.49 -1.24
CA ASN A 263 -12.87 8.89 -0.34
C ASN A 263 -12.56 8.38 1.08
N SER A 264 -11.72 9.11 1.82
CA SER A 264 -11.35 8.72 3.20
C SER A 264 -12.24 9.35 4.28
N GLU A 265 -13.33 10.02 3.91
CA GLU A 265 -14.18 10.75 4.87
C GLU A 265 -15.15 9.84 5.65
N THR A 266 -15.35 8.58 5.24
CA THR A 266 -16.47 7.76 5.77
C THR A 266 -16.14 6.32 6.20
N ALA A 267 -14.89 5.85 6.14
CA ALA A 267 -14.54 4.51 6.63
C ALA A 267 -13.92 4.60 8.04
N ILE A 268 -14.75 4.42 9.08
CA ILE A 268 -14.40 4.61 10.51
C ILE A 268 -13.67 3.39 11.11
N THR A 269 -13.37 2.36 10.33
CA THR A 269 -12.68 1.16 10.80
C THR A 269 -11.27 1.13 10.22
N GLU A 270 -10.26 1.31 11.08
CA GLU A 270 -8.81 1.14 10.86
C GLU A 270 -7.99 2.34 10.35
N ASN A 271 -8.58 3.53 10.22
CA ASN A 271 -7.91 4.71 9.65
C ASN A 271 -7.24 5.61 10.72
N ILE A 272 -6.05 6.10 10.41
CA ILE A 272 -5.26 7.07 11.19
C ILE A 272 -5.63 8.47 10.69
N VAL A 273 -6.59 9.18 11.32
CA VAL A 273 -7.04 10.52 10.87
C VAL A 273 -6.75 11.60 11.90
N PHE A 274 -6.10 12.68 11.47
CA PHE A 274 -5.72 13.76 12.36
C PHE A 274 -5.65 15.12 11.66
N ASN A 275 -5.82 16.18 12.45
CA ASN A 275 -5.63 17.56 12.03
C ASN A 275 -4.25 18.05 12.43
N ILE A 276 -3.59 18.77 11.52
CA ILE A 276 -2.29 19.40 11.75
C ILE A 276 -2.52 20.80 12.33
N SER A 277 -2.09 21.02 13.57
CA SER A 277 -2.41 22.21 14.37
C SER A 277 -1.28 23.24 14.47
N SER A 278 -0.01 22.85 14.32
CA SER A 278 1.13 23.77 14.25
C SER A 278 2.39 23.10 13.69
N SER A 279 3.39 23.92 13.35
CA SER A 279 4.69 23.47 12.85
C SER A 279 5.88 24.34 13.28
N GLY A 280 7.11 23.81 13.20
CA GLY A 280 8.35 24.30 13.81
C GLY A 280 9.61 23.49 13.40
N MET A 281 10.69 23.56 14.19
CA MET A 281 11.96 22.83 14.00
C MET A 281 12.04 21.54 14.84
N CYS A 282 12.19 20.37 14.21
CA CYS A 282 12.38 19.07 14.87
C CYS A 282 13.69 18.98 15.66
N ASP A 283 13.76 19.65 16.81
CA ASP A 283 14.86 19.48 17.75
C ASP A 283 14.33 19.11 19.14
N ALA A 284 14.87 18.00 19.66
CA ALA A 284 14.75 17.45 21.01
C ALA A 284 13.53 16.60 21.43
N LEU A 285 12.46 16.45 20.64
CA LEU A 285 11.33 15.58 21.06
C LEU A 285 11.58 14.07 20.92
N ILE A 286 12.39 13.64 19.94
CA ILE A 286 12.66 12.21 19.67
C ILE A 286 13.89 11.70 20.43
N SER A 287 14.84 12.59 20.77
CA SER A 287 16.10 12.24 21.44
C SER A 287 16.00 12.05 22.96
N ALA A 288 14.84 12.36 23.57
CA ALA A 288 14.66 12.26 25.02
C ALA A 288 14.44 10.81 25.54
N GLY A 289 14.40 9.81 24.66
CA GLY A 289 14.21 8.40 25.02
C GLY A 289 15.46 7.64 25.48
N THR A 290 16.65 8.25 25.40
CA THR A 290 17.93 7.61 25.79
C THR A 290 18.79 8.55 26.62
N LEU A 291 18.38 8.82 27.85
CA LEU A 291 19.32 9.21 28.91
C LEU A 291 19.24 8.17 30.01
N HIS A 292 20.06 7.13 29.87
CA HIS A 292 20.42 6.26 30.98
C HIS A 292 21.01 7.14 32.09
N LEU A 293 20.38 7.10 33.27
CA LEU A 293 20.86 7.75 34.47
C LEU A 293 22.16 7.04 34.92
N SER A 294 23.31 7.44 34.37
CA SER A 294 24.60 7.04 34.95
C SER A 294 24.81 7.84 36.22
N SER A 295 24.40 7.24 37.34
CA SER A 295 24.71 7.64 38.69
C SER A 295 26.22 7.83 38.87
N PHE A 296 26.70 9.07 38.78
CA PHE A 296 28.02 9.45 39.30
C PHE A 296 27.90 9.67 40.80
N PHE A 297 27.99 8.58 41.56
CA PHE A 297 28.52 8.65 42.92
C PHE A 297 30.05 8.74 42.77
N SER A 298 30.64 9.89 43.06
CA SER A 298 32.07 10.01 43.26
C SER A 298 32.32 10.73 44.57
N PHE A 299 32.92 9.97 45.47
CA PHE A 299 33.20 10.26 46.86
C PHE A 299 34.00 11.56 47.04
N SER A 300 33.47 12.42 47.91
CA SER A 300 34.24 13.41 48.65
C SER A 300 35.07 12.71 49.73
N LEU A 301 36.40 12.61 49.58
CA LEU A 301 37.35 12.61 50.70
C LEU A 301 38.82 12.72 50.20
N SER A 302 39.46 13.86 50.40
CA SER A 302 40.90 13.99 50.71
C SER A 302 41.29 15.47 50.81
N LEU A 303 40.88 16.11 51.90
CA LEU A 303 41.53 17.30 52.42
C LEU A 303 42.25 16.89 53.70
N LEU A 304 43.53 16.52 53.62
CA LEU A 304 44.51 16.54 54.72
C LEU A 304 45.83 15.88 54.26
N ALA A 305 46.83 16.71 53.97
CA ALA A 305 48.27 16.49 54.20
C ALA A 305 49.10 17.26 53.15
N ALA A 306 49.14 18.59 53.28
CA ALA A 306 50.15 19.42 52.62
C ALA A 306 50.60 20.52 53.57
N ILE A 307 51.10 20.13 54.75
CA ILE A 307 51.90 20.99 55.62
C ILE A 307 52.98 20.09 56.24
N ILE A 308 54.22 20.58 56.27
CA ILE A 308 55.46 19.95 56.78
C ILE A 308 56.13 19.07 55.70
N THR A 309 57.07 19.57 54.90
CA THR A 309 58.43 19.95 55.33
C THR A 309 59.05 21.06 54.47
N CYS A 310 59.44 22.15 55.13
CA CYS A 310 60.45 23.08 54.66
C CYS A 310 61.51 23.11 55.76
N LEU A 311 62.77 22.72 55.47
CA LEU A 311 64.04 23.28 55.98
C LEU A 311 65.20 22.32 55.66
N PRO A 312 66.44 22.84 55.55
CA PRO A 312 67.31 22.60 54.41
C PRO A 312 68.66 21.99 54.83
N ILE A 313 69.46 21.74 53.80
CA ILE A 313 70.89 21.45 53.88
C ILE A 313 71.62 22.64 54.53
N ARG A 314 72.17 22.44 55.73
CA ARG A 314 73.60 22.65 56.05
C ARG A 314 73.97 22.01 57.39
#